data_AF-A0A7C1P2Q5-F1
#
_entry.id   AF-A0A7C1P2Q5-F1
#
_cell.length_a   1.000
_cell.length_b   1.000
_cell.length_c   1.000
_cell.angle_alpha   90.00
_cell.angle_beta   90.00
_cell.angle_gamma   90.00
#
_symmetry.space_group_name_H-M   'P 1'
#
loop_
_entity.id
_entity.type
_entity.pdbx_description
1 polymer ?
#
loop_
_entity_poly.entity_id
_entity_poly.type
_entity_poly.pdbx_seq_one_letter_code
_entity_poly.pdbx_strand_id
1 'polypeptide(L)'
;MPLARDVVADLTTNSLDMIPAYLRQAAFWGMNKLNNLSKFMVPYNTIITNVPGPVGMNKKYFAGAEIMNIYPLVPIANGTAITHGITGIYNLINLGVLADRAVIGDMDFYIQCMEESTQEFRDQVKKLKPENKKTKAAPKKP
;
A
#
# COMPACT_ATOMS: atom_id res chain seq x y z
N MET A 1 8.23 38.40 -22.93
CA MET A 1 8.99 37.27 -23.51
C MET A 1 8.80 36.08 -22.61
N PRO A 2 8.29 34.93 -23.10
CA PRO A 2 8.22 33.72 -22.27
C PRO A 2 9.62 33.37 -21.77
N LEU A 3 9.72 32.99 -20.49
CA LEU A 3 11.00 32.67 -19.87
C LEU A 3 11.51 31.33 -20.42
N ALA A 4 12.82 31.18 -20.64
CA ALA A 4 13.40 29.99 -21.28
C ALA A 4 12.99 28.66 -20.60
N ARG A 5 12.73 28.69 -19.29
CA ARG A 5 12.25 27.54 -18.52
C ARG A 5 10.84 27.10 -18.93
N ASP A 6 9.96 28.05 -19.22
CA ASP A 6 8.57 27.77 -19.59
C ASP A 6 8.50 27.20 -21.01
N VAL A 7 9.35 27.69 -21.93
CA VAL A 7 9.49 27.14 -23.29
C VAL A 7 10.04 25.71 -23.26
N VAL A 8 11.01 25.44 -22.38
CA VAL A 8 11.55 24.07 -22.19
C VAL A 8 10.52 23.14 -21.54
N ALA A 9 9.71 23.64 -20.59
CA ALA A 9 8.63 22.88 -19.98
C ALA A 9 7.51 22.55 -20.99
N ASP A 10 7.14 23.49 -21.85
CA ASP A 10 6.18 23.27 -22.93
C ASP A 10 6.71 22.30 -23.98
N LEU A 11 7.98 22.40 -24.36
CA LEU A 11 8.60 21.48 -25.32
C LEU A 11 8.68 20.06 -24.77
N THR A 12 9.04 19.88 -23.50
CA THR A 12 9.07 18.55 -22.88
C THR A 12 7.67 17.96 -22.75
N THR A 13 6.68 18.76 -22.37
CA THR A 13 5.28 18.31 -22.21
C THR A 13 4.62 17.99 -23.56
N ASN A 14 4.84 18.82 -24.59
CA ASN A 14 4.24 18.65 -25.93
C ASN A 14 5.06 17.78 -26.89
N SER A 15 6.31 17.42 -26.56
CA SER A 15 7.17 16.58 -27.41
C SER A 15 6.52 15.23 -27.75
N LEU A 16 5.68 14.70 -26.86
CA LEU A 16 4.96 13.45 -27.04
C LEU A 16 3.72 13.56 -27.93
N ASP A 17 3.23 14.78 -28.17
CA ASP A 17 2.10 15.07 -29.06
C ASP A 17 2.54 15.34 -30.50
N MET A 18 3.84 15.56 -30.73
CA MET A 18 4.41 15.63 -32.09
C MET A 18 4.52 14.24 -32.75
N ILE A 19 4.38 13.17 -31.98
CA ILE A 19 4.40 11.79 -32.47
C ILE A 19 2.97 11.39 -32.84
N PRO A 20 2.70 11.01 -34.10
CA PRO A 20 1.38 10.52 -34.50
C PRO A 20 0.88 9.39 -33.59
N ALA A 21 -0.39 9.43 -33.20
CA ALA A 21 -0.95 8.56 -32.17
C ALA A 21 -0.72 7.05 -32.42
N TYR A 22 -0.74 6.62 -33.68
CA TYR A 22 -0.49 5.23 -34.06
C TYR A 22 0.98 4.80 -33.82
N LEU A 23 1.93 5.69 -34.07
CA LEU A 23 3.35 5.41 -33.90
C LEU A 23 3.69 5.39 -32.40
N ARG A 24 3.10 6.30 -31.63
CA ARG A 24 3.20 6.30 -30.16
C ARG A 24 2.65 4.99 -29.59
N GLN A 25 1.46 4.57 -30.03
CA GLN A 25 0.86 3.30 -29.60
C GLN A 25 1.70 2.08 -29.98
N ALA A 26 2.22 2.02 -31.20
CA ALA A 26 3.09 0.93 -31.66
C ALA A 26 4.41 0.90 -30.90
N ALA A 27 5.01 2.06 -30.60
CA ALA A 27 6.23 2.17 -29.81
C ALA A 27 6.00 1.72 -28.36
N PHE A 28 4.92 2.18 -27.71
CA PHE A 28 4.54 1.71 -26.36
C PHE A 28 4.24 0.21 -26.33
N TRP A 29 3.54 -0.32 -27.34
CA TRP A 29 3.28 -1.75 -27.47
C TRP A 29 4.58 -2.55 -27.62
N GLY A 30 5.47 -2.11 -28.51
CA GLY A 30 6.78 -2.73 -28.72
C GLY A 30 7.60 -2.72 -27.44
N MET A 31 7.66 -1.57 -26.76
CA MET A 31 8.38 -1.40 -25.50
C MET A 31 7.80 -2.29 -24.39
N ASN A 32 6.48 -2.35 -24.22
CA ASN A 32 5.84 -3.25 -23.24
C ASN A 32 6.07 -4.73 -23.57
N LYS A 33 6.10 -5.10 -24.85
CA LYS A 33 6.35 -6.48 -25.28
C LYS A 33 7.81 -6.89 -25.08
N LEU A 34 8.75 -5.97 -25.31
CA LEU A 34 10.16 -6.12 -24.95
C LEU A 34 10.35 -6.18 -23.43
N ASN A 35 9.57 -5.41 -22.65
CA ASN A 35 9.64 -5.43 -21.19
C ASN A 35 9.15 -6.78 -20.60
N ASN A 36 8.19 -7.44 -21.25
CA ASN A 36 7.81 -8.82 -20.91
C ASN A 36 8.91 -9.85 -21.20
N LEU A 37 9.87 -9.52 -22.08
CA LEU A 37 11.01 -10.36 -22.39
C LEU A 37 12.15 -10.16 -21.37
N SER A 38 12.30 -8.94 -20.85
CA SER A 38 13.16 -8.66 -19.70
C SER A 38 12.45 -9.02 -18.40
N LYS A 39 12.42 -10.32 -18.06
CA LYS A 39 12.33 -10.79 -16.65
C LYS A 39 13.48 -10.28 -15.76
N PHE A 40 14.37 -9.45 -16.30
CA PHE A 40 15.50 -8.88 -15.61
C PHE A 40 15.09 -7.65 -14.81
N MET A 41 15.04 -7.88 -13.50
CA MET A 41 15.11 -6.91 -12.40
C MET A 41 13.83 -6.14 -12.07
N VAL A 42 12.89 -6.82 -11.43
CA VAL A 42 12.23 -6.21 -10.27
C VAL A 42 13.03 -6.63 -9.04
N PRO A 43 13.70 -5.71 -8.33
CA PRO A 43 14.57 -6.08 -7.18
C PRO A 43 13.78 -6.49 -5.93
N TYR A 44 12.45 -6.61 -6.02
CA TYR A 44 11.55 -6.90 -4.90
C TYR A 44 10.44 -7.87 -5.34
N ASN A 45 9.99 -8.72 -4.42
CA ASN A 45 8.93 -9.70 -4.68
C ASN A 45 7.52 -9.13 -4.48
N THR A 46 7.38 -8.17 -3.57
CA THR A 46 6.11 -7.52 -3.20
C THR A 46 6.37 -6.07 -2.85
N ILE A 47 5.35 -5.24 -3.02
CA ILE A 47 5.33 -3.86 -2.53
C ILE A 47 4.51 -3.83 -1.25
N ILE A 48 5.02 -3.14 -0.23
CA ILE A 48 4.30 -2.83 1.01
C ILE A 48 4.41 -1.33 1.21
N THR A 49 3.28 -0.64 1.21
CA THR A 49 3.22 0.82 1.45
C THR A 49 2.43 1.10 2.71
N ASN A 50 2.97 1.97 3.57
CA ASN A 50 2.27 2.49 4.74
C ASN A 50 1.98 3.97 4.51
N VAL A 51 0.74 4.26 4.14
CA VAL A 51 0.30 5.63 3.88
C VAL A 51 -0.52 6.10 5.08
N PRO A 52 -0.10 7.18 5.76
CA PRO A 52 -0.87 7.73 6.86
C PRO A 52 -2.26 8.13 6.35
N GLY A 53 -3.29 7.63 7.01
CA GLY A 53 -4.67 7.96 6.65
C GLY A 53 -5.10 9.34 7.13
N PRO A 54 -6.40 9.64 7.08
CA PRO A 54 -6.94 10.94 7.49
C PRO A 54 -6.46 11.34 8.90
N VAL A 55 -5.86 12.52 9.00
CA VAL A 55 -5.32 13.03 10.26
C VAL A 55 -6.44 13.34 11.26
N GLY A 56 -6.27 12.82 12.48
CA GLY A 56 -7.15 13.04 13.63
C GLY A 56 -8.11 11.89 13.95
N MET A 57 -8.60 11.86 15.19
CA MET A 57 -9.57 10.86 15.68
C MET A 57 -11.04 11.25 15.42
N ASN A 58 -11.28 12.38 14.75
CA ASN A 58 -12.62 12.87 14.49
C ASN A 58 -13.28 12.06 13.38
N LYS A 59 -14.46 11.49 13.68
CA LYS A 59 -15.29 10.73 12.74
C LYS A 59 -15.51 11.51 11.44
N LYS A 60 -15.26 10.85 10.31
CA LYS A 60 -15.46 11.37 8.97
C LYS A 60 -16.77 10.80 8.43
N TYR A 61 -17.49 11.62 7.66
CA TYR A 61 -18.77 11.25 7.10
C TYR A 61 -18.78 11.50 5.59
N PHE A 62 -19.45 10.61 4.86
CA PHE A 62 -19.74 10.76 3.44
C PHE A 62 -21.26 10.73 3.26
N ALA A 63 -21.83 11.82 2.72
CA ALA A 63 -23.28 11.96 2.54
C ALA A 63 -24.11 11.64 3.81
N GLY A 64 -23.59 11.97 5.00
CA GLY A 64 -24.24 11.70 6.29
C GLY A 64 -23.97 10.31 6.89
N ALA A 65 -23.33 9.39 6.17
CA ALA A 65 -22.92 8.08 6.69
C ALA A 65 -21.48 8.14 7.24
N GLU A 66 -21.23 7.50 8.39
CA GLU A 66 -19.90 7.42 9.01
C GLU A 66 -18.98 6.51 8.21
N ILE A 67 -17.76 6.99 7.92
CA ILE A 67 -16.71 6.17 7.31
C ILE A 67 -16.08 5.32 8.41
N MET A 68 -16.37 4.02 8.40
CA MET A 68 -15.86 3.06 9.38
C MET A 68 -14.44 2.60 9.03
N ASN A 69 -14.23 2.14 7.80
CA ASN A 69 -12.97 1.54 7.35
C ASN A 69 -12.54 2.11 6.00
N ILE A 70 -11.22 2.14 5.75
CA ILE A 70 -10.62 2.52 4.46
C ILE A 70 -9.58 1.46 4.11
N TYR A 71 -9.74 0.83 2.95
CA TYR A 71 -8.81 -0.19 2.46
C TYR A 71 -8.05 0.34 1.24
N PRO A 72 -6.73 0.54 1.33
CA PRO A 72 -5.93 1.03 0.21
C PRO A 72 -5.69 -0.09 -0.79
N LEU A 73 -5.83 0.21 -2.08
CA LEU A 73 -5.49 -0.71 -3.16
C LEU A 73 -4.24 -0.19 -3.87
N VAL A 74 -3.16 -0.96 -3.80
CA VAL A 74 -1.88 -0.61 -4.41
C VAL A 74 -1.82 -1.25 -5.79
N PRO A 75 -1.51 -0.50 -6.87
CA PRO A 75 -1.44 -1.07 -8.20
C PRO A 75 -0.39 -2.18 -8.29
N ILE A 76 -0.73 -3.26 -8.99
CA ILE A 76 0.20 -4.34 -9.30
C ILE A 76 1.04 -3.90 -10.50
N ALA A 77 2.36 -3.96 -10.34
CA ALA A 77 3.31 -3.72 -11.42
C ALA A 77 3.86 -5.06 -11.95
N ASN A 78 4.35 -5.05 -13.19
CA ASN A 78 5.05 -6.20 -13.77
C ASN A 78 6.14 -6.69 -12.82
N GLY A 79 6.15 -7.99 -12.52
CA GLY A 79 7.12 -8.64 -11.63
C GLY A 79 6.73 -8.68 -10.14
N THR A 80 5.63 -8.04 -9.75
CA THR A 80 4.97 -8.29 -8.46
C THR A 80 3.64 -8.96 -8.69
N ALA A 81 3.36 -10.06 -7.99
CA ALA A 81 2.06 -10.73 -8.07
C ALA A 81 1.09 -10.25 -6.99
N ILE A 82 1.62 -9.70 -5.90
CA ILE A 82 0.90 -9.24 -4.73
C ILE A 82 1.47 -7.92 -4.22
N THR A 83 0.59 -7.08 -3.70
CA THR A 83 0.93 -5.79 -3.11
C THR A 83 0.07 -5.54 -1.89
N HIS A 84 0.64 -4.80 -0.93
CA HIS A 84 0.03 -4.53 0.37
C HIS A 84 0.00 -3.03 0.60
N GLY A 85 -1.18 -2.50 0.92
CA GLY A 85 -1.36 -1.15 1.39
C GLY A 85 -1.80 -1.16 2.85
N ILE A 86 -1.15 -0.36 3.67
CA ILE A 86 -1.48 -0.16 5.07
C ILE A 86 -1.92 1.29 5.23
N THR A 87 -3.07 1.48 5.87
CA THR A 87 -3.54 2.81 6.25
C THR A 87 -4.24 2.79 7.60
N GLY A 88 -4.06 3.85 8.37
CA GLY A 88 -4.72 4.02 9.66
C GLY A 88 -5.99 4.85 9.54
N ILE A 89 -7.06 4.44 10.22
CA ILE A 89 -8.23 5.29 10.44
C ILE A 89 -8.66 5.21 11.92
N TYR A 90 -8.77 6.36 12.58
CA TYR A 90 -9.08 6.47 14.01
C TYR A 90 -8.17 5.59 14.90
N ASN A 91 -8.67 4.47 15.42
CA ASN A 91 -7.95 3.50 16.25
C ASN A 91 -7.68 2.16 15.52
N LEU A 92 -8.00 2.08 14.23
CA LEU A 92 -7.85 0.89 13.40
C LEU A 92 -6.68 1.06 12.43
N ILE A 93 -5.97 -0.02 12.20
CA ILE A 93 -5.03 -0.17 11.10
C ILE A 93 -5.70 -1.11 10.09
N ASN A 94 -5.93 -0.62 8.88
CA ASN A 94 -6.50 -1.39 7.79
C ASN A 94 -5.40 -1.84 6.84
N LEU A 95 -5.44 -3.12 6.49
CA LEU A 95 -4.58 -3.74 5.48
C LEU A 95 -5.42 -4.02 4.23
N GLY A 96 -5.01 -3.46 3.10
CA GLY A 96 -5.52 -3.81 1.79
C GLY A 96 -4.51 -4.66 1.04
N VAL A 97 -4.94 -5.79 0.48
CA VAL A 97 -4.12 -6.69 -0.31
C VAL A 97 -4.67 -6.74 -1.72
N LEU A 98 -3.83 -6.48 -2.71
CA LEU A 98 -4.18 -6.61 -4.12
C LEU A 98 -3.24 -7.62 -4.79
N ALA A 99 -3.81 -8.62 -5.45
CA ALA A 99 -3.04 -9.62 -6.19
C ALA A 99 -3.65 -9.95 -7.56
N ASP A 100 -2.79 -10.48 -8.42
CA ASP A 100 -3.18 -11.04 -9.71
C ASP A 100 -3.76 -12.44 -9.51
N ARG A 101 -5.04 -12.60 -9.86
CA ARG A 101 -5.79 -13.85 -9.73
C ARG A 101 -5.19 -15.00 -10.56
N ALA A 102 -4.47 -14.69 -11.64
CA ALA A 102 -3.82 -15.68 -12.49
C ALA A 102 -2.56 -16.27 -11.84
N VAL A 103 -1.91 -15.51 -10.96
CA VAL A 103 -0.69 -15.94 -10.24
C VAL A 103 -1.03 -16.47 -8.85
N ILE A 104 -1.92 -15.77 -8.13
CA ILE A 104 -2.36 -16.13 -6.79
C ILE A 104 -3.78 -16.69 -6.87
N GLY A 105 -3.85 -18.01 -6.77
CA GLY A 105 -5.05 -18.81 -7.01
C GLY A 105 -6.08 -18.79 -5.87
N ASP A 106 -5.68 -18.46 -4.65
CA ASP A 106 -6.57 -18.40 -3.50
C ASP A 106 -6.13 -17.26 -2.58
N MET A 107 -6.92 -16.18 -2.57
CA MET A 107 -6.68 -15.02 -1.72
C MET A 107 -7.25 -15.23 -0.32
N ASP A 108 -8.31 -16.02 -0.17
CA ASP A 108 -8.94 -16.25 1.12
C ASP A 108 -7.99 -17.02 2.04
N PHE A 109 -7.29 -18.02 1.49
CA PHE A 109 -6.22 -18.71 2.18
C PHE A 109 -5.09 -17.76 2.60
N TYR A 110 -4.68 -16.85 1.71
CA TYR A 110 -3.63 -15.86 2.03
C TYR A 110 -4.04 -14.94 3.19
N ILE A 111 -5.28 -14.45 3.18
CA ILE A 111 -5.82 -13.61 4.25
C ILE A 111 -5.89 -14.38 5.57
N GLN A 112 -6.29 -15.66 5.53
CA GLN A 112 -6.29 -16.53 6.72
C GLN A 112 -4.87 -16.66 7.30
N CYS A 113 -3.85 -16.92 6.49
CA CYS A 113 -2.46 -16.99 6.97
C CYS A 113 -2.01 -15.68 7.63
N MET A 114 -2.42 -14.52 7.10
CA MET A 114 -2.12 -13.22 7.68
C MET A 114 -2.80 -13.01 9.03
N GLU A 115 -4.05 -13.46 9.18
CA GLU A 115 -4.78 -13.42 10.45
C GLU A 115 -4.14 -14.35 11.49
N GLU A 116 -3.82 -15.58 11.11
CA GLU A 116 -3.14 -16.56 11.97
C GLU A 116 -1.78 -16.05 12.46
N SER A 117 -0.95 -15.53 11.56
CA SER A 117 0.35 -14.94 11.92
C SER A 117 0.21 -13.74 12.85
N THR A 118 -0.81 -12.90 12.62
CA THR A 118 -1.10 -11.75 13.50
C THR A 118 -1.53 -12.22 14.89
N GLN A 119 -2.35 -13.26 14.96
CA GLN A 119 -2.82 -13.82 16.22
C GLN A 119 -1.67 -14.48 17.00
N GLU A 120 -0.81 -15.23 16.32
CA GLU A 120 0.40 -15.80 16.91
C GLU A 120 1.28 -14.71 17.52
N PHE A 121 1.55 -13.62 16.76
CA PHE A 121 2.33 -12.50 17.25
C PHE A 121 1.70 -11.84 18.49
N ARG A 122 0.37 -11.64 18.50
CA ARG A 122 -0.33 -11.09 19.66
C ARG A 122 -0.20 -11.98 20.89
N ASP A 123 -0.26 -13.30 20.72
CA ASP A 123 -0.15 -14.25 21.82
C ASP A 123 1.27 -14.33 22.37
N GLN A 124 2.30 -14.20 21.52
CA GLN A 124 3.69 -14.04 21.96
C GLN A 124 3.89 -12.73 22.75
N VAL A 125 3.34 -11.62 22.28
CA VAL A 125 3.41 -10.32 22.98
C VAL A 125 2.75 -10.39 24.37
N LYS A 126 1.63 -11.12 24.52
CA LYS A 126 1.00 -11.35 25.83
C LYS A 126 1.91 -12.10 26.79
N LYS A 127 2.64 -13.13 26.31
CA LYS A 127 3.59 -13.90 27.14
C LYS A 127 4.80 -13.07 27.60
N LEU A 128 5.21 -12.09 26.79
CA LEU A 128 6.36 -11.22 27.07
C LEU A 128 6.02 -10.04 27.98
N LYS A 129 4.76 -9.62 28.08
CA LYS A 129 4.34 -8.58 29.03
C LYS A 129 4.37 -9.20 30.45
N PRO A 130 5.29 -8.82 31.34
CA PRO A 130 5.15 -9.19 32.74
C PRO A 130 3.82 -8.62 33.22
N GLU A 131 2.97 -9.47 33.81
CA GLU A 131 1.85 -8.97 34.62
C GLU A 131 2.44 -7.91 35.54
N ASN A 132 1.89 -6.70 35.46
CA ASN A 132 2.28 -5.59 36.31
C ASN A 132 2.07 -6.08 37.75
N LYS A 133 3.16 -6.54 38.40
CA LYS A 133 3.14 -7.01 39.78
C LYS A 133 2.52 -5.87 40.56
N LYS A 134 1.31 -6.09 41.06
CA LYS A 134 0.66 -5.21 42.04
C LYS A 134 1.74 -4.87 43.07
N THR A 135 2.28 -3.65 43.01
CA THR A 135 3.18 -3.15 44.03
C THR A 135 2.35 -3.21 45.31
N LYS A 136 2.68 -4.19 46.18
CA LYS A 136 2.10 -4.30 47.50
C LYS A 136 2.27 -2.93 48.15
N ALA A 137 1.16 -2.26 48.45
CA ALA A 137 1.16 -1.04 49.24
C ALA A 137 1.95 -1.34 50.52
N ALA A 138 3.06 -0.63 50.72
CA ALA A 138 3.83 -0.72 51.95
C ALA A 138 2.93 -0.26 53.12
N PRO A 139 3.00 -0.91 54.29
CA PRO A 139 2.12 -0.59 55.40
C PRO A 139 2.42 0.83 55.91
N LYS A 140 1.39 1.67 56.03
CA LYS A 140 1.47 2.94 56.76
C LYS A 140 1.86 2.63 58.20
N LYS A 141 2.98 3.20 58.66
CA LYS A 141 3.32 3.28 60.08
C LYS A 141 2.70 4.54 60.70
N PRO A 142 2.43 4.50 62.03
CA PRO A 142 1.46 5.35 62.73
C PRO A 142 1.83 6.83 62.79
#